data_AF-A0A0F3NVV1-F1
#
_entry.id   AF-A0A0F3NVV1-F1
#
_cell.length_a   1.000
_cell.length_b   1.000
_cell.length_c   1.000
_cell.angle_alpha   90.00
_cell.angle_beta   90.00
_cell.angle_gamma   90.00
#
_symmetry.space_group_name_H-M   'P 1'
#
loop_
_entity.id
_entity.type
_entity.pdbx_description
1 polymer ?
#
loop_
_entity_poly.entity_id
_entity_poly.type
_entity_poly.pdbx_seq_one_letter_code
_entity_poly.pdbx_strand_id
1 'polypeptide(L)'
;EDLKELEQQCHKEIEEMKSISVGKNSSSFFDIFVLQKDINTLARCANNPDVKKYQNKISMYSSFIEKSIEEGQARAKLLKGAVESMNEIFESNHDVSQESQISWLNLPPELKVMILENLGDDDLTNFNTMRKQM
;
A
#
# COMPACT_ATOMS: atom_id res chain seq x y z
N GLU A 1 28.39 -20.13 -21.64
CA GLU A 1 28.67 -19.75 -20.24
C GLU A 1 27.62 -18.81 -19.68
N ASP A 2 27.11 -17.89 -20.50
CA ASP A 2 26.23 -16.77 -20.13
C ASP A 2 24.95 -17.16 -19.37
N LEU A 3 24.30 -18.28 -19.71
CA LEU A 3 23.07 -18.70 -19.02
C LEU A 3 23.30 -19.14 -17.57
N LYS A 4 24.46 -19.73 -17.26
CA LYS A 4 24.79 -20.14 -15.89
C LYS A 4 25.12 -18.92 -15.02
N GLU A 5 25.78 -17.92 -15.60
CA GLU A 5 26.07 -16.66 -14.91
C GLU A 5 24.78 -15.87 -14.64
N LEU A 6 23.89 -15.80 -15.64
CA LEU A 6 22.56 -15.21 -15.49
C LEU A 6 21.74 -15.92 -14.40
N GLU A 7 21.74 -17.26 -14.40
CA GLU A 7 21.08 -18.07 -13.38
C GLU A 7 21.64 -17.77 -11.97
N GLN A 8 22.97 -17.69 -11.82
CA GLN A 8 23.61 -17.37 -10.54
C GLN A 8 23.25 -15.96 -10.06
N GLN A 9 23.24 -14.98 -10.96
CA GLN A 9 22.85 -13.61 -10.63
C GLN A 9 21.39 -13.53 -10.18
N CYS A 10 20.49 -14.25 -10.86
CA CYS A 10 19.08 -14.35 -10.51
C CYS A 10 18.89 -14.88 -9.08
N HIS A 11 19.52 -16.01 -8.76
CA HIS A 11 19.46 -16.58 -7.41
C HIS A 11 20.04 -15.64 -6.36
N LYS A 12 21.17 -14.97 -6.67
CA LYS A 12 21.80 -14.02 -5.75
C LYS A 12 20.88 -12.85 -5.41
N GLU A 13 20.25 -12.23 -6.41
CA GLU A 13 19.32 -11.11 -6.19
C GLU A 13 18.06 -11.55 -5.42
N ILE A 14 17.53 -12.76 -5.69
CA ILE A 14 16.41 -13.33 -4.92
C ILE A 14 16.79 -13.48 -3.44
N GLU A 15 17.93 -14.08 -3.14
CA GLU A 15 18.34 -14.31 -1.75
C GLU A 15 18.66 -12.99 -1.03
N GLU A 16 19.22 -12.00 -1.73
CA GLU A 16 19.39 -10.65 -1.18
C GLU A 16 18.03 -10.03 -0.81
N MET A 17 17.04 -10.09 -1.71
CA MET A 17 15.69 -9.59 -1.44
C MET A 17 15.00 -10.33 -0.30
N LYS A 18 15.19 -11.65 -0.19
CA LYS A 18 14.64 -12.46 0.92
C LYS A 18 15.25 -12.10 2.27
N SER A 19 16.52 -11.70 2.30
CA SER A 19 17.21 -11.32 3.53
C SER A 19 16.72 -9.98 4.12
N ILE A 20 16.05 -9.17 3.32
CA ILE A 20 15.51 -7.86 3.75
C ILE A 20 14.09 -8.05 4.28
N SER A 21 13.91 -7.89 5.59
CA SER A 21 12.58 -7.90 6.20
C SER A 21 11.83 -6.59 5.99
N VAL A 22 10.56 -6.67 5.58
CA VAL A 22 9.68 -5.51 5.40
C VAL A 22 8.54 -5.58 6.43
N GLY A 23 8.48 -4.58 7.31
CA GLY A 23 7.47 -4.49 8.36
C GLY A 23 7.64 -5.53 9.48
N LYS A 24 6.55 -5.78 10.23
CA LYS A 24 6.55 -6.70 11.39
C LYS A 24 6.16 -8.14 11.02
N ASN A 25 5.64 -8.38 9.81
CA ASN A 25 4.94 -9.62 9.46
C ASN A 25 5.84 -10.70 8.86
N SER A 26 7.15 -10.68 9.09
CA SER A 26 8.13 -11.61 8.52
C SER A 26 8.20 -11.65 6.98
N SER A 27 7.43 -10.82 6.27
CA SER A 27 7.49 -10.72 4.81
C SER A 27 8.81 -10.10 4.37
N SER A 28 9.41 -10.70 3.35
CA SER A 28 10.63 -10.16 2.76
C SER A 28 10.34 -9.09 1.70
N PHE A 29 11.38 -8.37 1.28
CA PHE A 29 11.28 -7.45 0.15
C PHE A 29 10.79 -8.18 -1.11
N PHE A 30 11.25 -9.43 -1.32
CA PHE A 30 10.79 -10.27 -2.42
C PHE A 30 9.28 -10.56 -2.35
N ASP A 31 8.76 -10.90 -1.17
CA ASP A 31 7.34 -11.21 -0.98
C ASP A 31 6.42 -10.02 -1.31
N ILE A 32 6.89 -8.81 -1.02
CA ILE A 32 6.10 -7.57 -1.16
C ILE A 32 6.25 -6.97 -2.56
N PHE A 33 7.48 -6.83 -3.06
CA PHE A 33 7.76 -6.08 -4.30
C PHE A 33 7.93 -6.95 -5.55
N VAL A 34 7.98 -8.27 -5.41
CA VAL A 34 8.03 -9.18 -6.56
C VAL A 34 6.81 -10.11 -6.59
N LEU A 35 6.45 -10.72 -5.46
CA LEU A 35 5.28 -11.59 -5.38
C LEU A 35 3.97 -10.84 -5.08
N GLN A 36 4.04 -9.58 -4.62
CA GLN A 36 2.89 -8.73 -4.31
C GLN A 36 1.83 -9.42 -3.43
N LYS A 37 2.25 -10.23 -2.45
CA LYS A 37 1.33 -11.04 -1.63
C LYS A 37 0.33 -10.22 -0.82
N ASP A 38 0.65 -8.97 -0.54
CA ASP A 38 -0.17 -8.06 0.25
C ASP A 38 -0.05 -6.63 -0.31
N ILE A 39 -1.07 -6.22 -1.05
CA ILE A 39 -1.17 -4.89 -1.67
C ILE A 39 -1.26 -3.76 -0.63
N ASN A 40 -1.80 -4.01 0.56
CA ASN A 40 -1.89 -3.01 1.61
C ASN A 40 -0.52 -2.80 2.27
N THR A 41 0.23 -3.88 2.51
CA THR A 41 1.64 -3.76 2.93
C THR A 41 2.48 -3.05 1.86
N LEU A 42 2.28 -3.37 0.58
CA LEU A 42 2.92 -2.66 -0.53
C LEU A 42 2.60 -1.16 -0.49
N ALA A 43 1.32 -0.79 -0.32
CA ALA A 43 0.88 0.60 -0.25
C ALA A 43 1.53 1.40 0.88
N ARG A 44 1.67 0.78 2.07
CA ARG A 44 2.35 1.41 3.21
C ARG A 44 3.84 1.61 2.95
N CYS A 45 4.47 0.71 2.20
CA CYS A 45 5.91 0.73 1.95
C CYS A 45 6.32 1.54 0.72
N ALA A 46 5.46 1.70 -0.28
CA ALA A 46 5.83 2.24 -1.59
C ALA A 46 6.33 3.69 -1.58
N ASN A 47 6.03 4.45 -0.52
CA ASN A 47 6.54 5.81 -0.32
C ASN A 47 7.77 5.88 0.60
N ASN A 48 8.27 4.75 1.10
CA ASN A 48 9.43 4.71 1.97
C ASN A 48 10.72 4.91 1.15
N PRO A 49 11.56 5.91 1.48
CA PRO A 49 12.80 6.20 0.74
C PRO A 49 13.80 5.04 0.74
N ASP A 50 13.74 4.14 1.72
CA ASP A 50 14.62 2.96 1.77
C ASP A 50 14.30 1.96 0.67
N VAL A 51 13.04 1.86 0.23
CA VAL A 51 12.65 1.01 -0.92
C VAL A 51 13.39 1.42 -2.18
N LYS A 52 13.48 2.73 -2.44
CA LYS A 52 14.21 3.28 -3.60
C LYS A 52 15.71 2.99 -3.55
N LYS A 53 16.30 2.90 -2.35
CA LYS A 53 17.72 2.55 -2.19
C LYS A 53 17.98 1.09 -2.56
N TYR A 54 17.06 0.18 -2.25
CA TYR A 54 17.18 -1.25 -2.59
C TYR A 54 16.90 -1.52 -4.06
N GLN A 55 15.93 -0.83 -4.66
CA GLN A 55 15.64 -0.91 -6.10
C GLN A 55 16.91 -0.71 -6.96
N ASN A 56 17.73 0.29 -6.65
CA ASN A 56 18.96 0.58 -7.40
C ASN A 56 20.03 -0.54 -7.31
N LYS A 57 19.89 -1.49 -6.38
CA LYS A 57 20.82 -2.60 -6.20
C LYS A 57 20.37 -3.89 -6.90
N ILE A 58 19.09 -3.99 -7.26
CA ILE A 58 18.45 -5.20 -7.78
C ILE A 58 18.16 -4.98 -9.26
N SER A 59 19.11 -5.38 -10.10
CA SER A 59 19.10 -5.04 -11.53
C SER A 59 18.15 -5.93 -12.33
N MET A 60 18.08 -7.23 -12.01
CA MET A 60 17.30 -8.21 -12.78
C MET A 60 15.80 -8.05 -12.57
N TYR A 61 15.40 -7.64 -11.37
CA TYR A 61 13.99 -7.46 -11.00
C TYR A 61 13.55 -5.99 -10.97
N SER A 62 14.41 -5.07 -11.42
CA SER A 62 14.18 -3.61 -11.33
C SER A 62 12.81 -3.19 -11.90
N SER A 63 12.44 -3.66 -13.08
CA SER A 63 11.16 -3.34 -13.72
C SER A 63 9.94 -3.85 -12.96
N PHE A 64 10.03 -5.04 -12.34
CA PHE A 64 8.96 -5.60 -11.50
C PHE A 64 8.81 -4.81 -10.20
N ILE A 65 9.93 -4.39 -9.61
CA ILE A 65 9.95 -3.57 -8.40
C ILE A 65 9.36 -2.19 -8.70
N GLU A 66 9.73 -1.56 -9.82
CA GLU A 66 9.19 -0.28 -10.27
C GLU A 66 7.67 -0.32 -10.41
N LYS A 67 7.16 -1.31 -11.16
CA LYS A 67 5.73 -1.51 -11.32
C LYS A 67 5.02 -1.69 -9.97
N SER A 68 5.59 -2.49 -9.08
CA SER A 68 5.03 -2.72 -7.74
C SER A 68 5.02 -1.45 -6.89
N ILE A 69 6.05 -0.60 -6.99
CA ILE A 69 6.07 0.70 -6.31
C ILE A 69 4.93 1.59 -6.84
N GLU A 70 4.74 1.65 -8.15
CA GLU A 70 3.65 2.44 -8.76
C GLU A 70 2.27 1.95 -8.30
N GLU A 71 2.05 0.64 -8.29
CA GLU A 71 0.80 0.03 -7.82
C GLU A 71 0.55 0.30 -6.33
N GLY A 72 1.59 0.17 -5.49
CA GLY A 72 1.52 0.53 -4.08
C GLY A 72 1.19 2.01 -3.85
N GLN A 73 1.81 2.91 -4.62
CA GLN A 73 1.52 4.34 -4.55
C GLN A 73 0.08 4.66 -4.98
N ALA A 74 -0.42 3.99 -6.02
CA ALA A 74 -1.80 4.12 -6.47
C ALA A 74 -2.78 3.68 -5.38
N ARG A 75 -2.55 2.50 -4.77
CA ARG A 75 -3.36 1.99 -3.64
C ARG A 75 -3.33 2.93 -2.44
N ALA A 76 -2.15 3.45 -2.07
CA ALA A 76 -2.01 4.40 -0.96
C ALA A 76 -2.82 5.69 -1.21
N LYS A 77 -2.86 6.16 -2.46
CA LYS A 77 -3.66 7.32 -2.86
C LYS A 77 -5.16 7.04 -2.77
N LEU A 78 -5.60 5.85 -3.19
CA LEU A 78 -7.01 5.44 -3.07
C LEU A 78 -7.46 5.39 -1.61
N LEU A 79 -6.66 4.76 -0.74
CA LEU A 79 -6.93 4.69 0.70
C LEU A 79 -7.02 6.08 1.33
N LYS A 80 -6.05 6.96 1.03
CA LYS A 80 -6.06 8.34 1.52
C LYS A 80 -7.32 9.09 1.08
N GLY A 81 -7.66 9.01 -0.20
CA GLY A 81 -8.86 9.66 -0.73
C GLY A 81 -10.15 9.14 -0.08
N ALA A 82 -10.23 7.82 0.16
CA ALA A 82 -11.39 7.23 0.80
C ALA A 82 -11.54 7.69 2.27
N VAL A 83 -10.44 7.82 3.02
CA VAL A 83 -10.46 8.42 4.37
C VAL A 83 -10.99 9.85 4.34
N GLU A 84 -10.48 10.67 3.42
CA GLU A 84 -10.92 12.06 3.28
C GLU A 84 -12.41 12.14 2.92
N SER A 85 -12.86 11.34 1.95
CA SER A 85 -14.26 11.31 1.51
C SER A 85 -15.19 10.83 2.64
N MET A 86 -14.78 9.83 3.41
CA MET A 86 -15.54 9.36 4.57
C MET A 86 -15.60 10.42 5.68
N ASN A 87 -14.52 11.16 5.95
CA ASN A 87 -14.59 12.26 6.91
C ASN A 87 -15.60 13.33 6.47
N GLU A 88 -15.56 13.73 5.20
CA GLU A 88 -16.48 14.73 4.63
C GLU A 88 -17.95 14.30 4.68
N ILE A 89 -18.24 13.03 4.35
CA ILE A 89 -19.59 12.46 4.47
C ILE A 89 -20.10 12.51 5.91
N PHE A 90 -19.26 12.17 6.89
CA PHE A 90 -19.69 12.17 8.29
C PHE A 90 -19.73 13.56 8.91
N GLU A 91 -18.92 14.51 8.45
CA GLU A 91 -18.99 15.92 8.84
C GLU A 91 -20.26 16.60 8.29
N SER A 92 -20.62 16.34 7.03
CA SER A 92 -21.80 16.93 6.38
C SER A 92 -23.14 16.39 6.92
N ASN A 93 -23.15 15.16 7.44
CA ASN A 93 -24.33 14.52 8.04
C ASN A 93 -24.38 14.64 9.57
N HIS A 94 -23.54 15.48 10.18
CA HIS A 94 -23.45 15.58 11.63
C HIS A 94 -24.65 16.35 12.22
N ASP A 95 -25.66 15.62 12.69
CA ASP A 95 -26.75 16.19 13.49
C ASP A 95 -26.28 16.39 14.96
N VAL A 96 -26.32 17.63 15.43
CA VAL A 96 -25.84 18.06 16.77
C VAL A 96 -26.55 17.31 17.91
N SER A 97 -27.67 16.66 17.63
CA SER A 97 -28.43 15.88 18.61
C SER A 97 -27.85 14.50 18.95
N GLN A 98 -26.81 14.02 18.27
CA GLN A 98 -26.24 12.66 18.45
C GLN A 98 -24.85 12.60 19.11
N GLU A 99 -24.51 13.55 20.00
CA GLU A 99 -23.19 13.65 20.65
C GLU A 99 -22.75 12.43 21.49
N SER A 100 -23.61 11.43 21.72
CA SER A 100 -23.31 10.28 22.59
C SER A 100 -22.90 8.98 21.87
N GLN A 101 -22.89 8.94 20.53
CA GLN A 101 -22.58 7.72 19.78
C GLN A 101 -21.18 7.78 19.15
N ILE A 102 -20.38 6.73 19.33
CA ILE A 102 -19.06 6.60 18.67
C ILE A 102 -19.28 6.66 17.15
N SER A 103 -18.74 7.69 16.51
CA SER A 103 -18.82 7.94 15.07
C SER A 103 -17.49 7.69 14.37
N TRP A 104 -17.51 7.57 13.05
CA TRP A 104 -16.32 7.52 12.20
C TRP A 104 -15.32 8.61 12.55
N LEU A 105 -15.80 9.84 12.84
CA LEU A 105 -14.94 10.98 13.17
C LEU A 105 -14.15 10.77 14.46
N ASN A 106 -14.66 9.98 15.40
CA ASN A 106 -13.99 9.68 16.67
C ASN A 106 -12.88 8.61 16.53
N LEU A 107 -12.81 7.92 15.39
CA LEU A 107 -11.77 6.90 15.17
C LEU A 107 -10.40 7.55 14.93
N PRO A 108 -9.32 7.00 15.52
CA PRO A 108 -7.97 7.42 15.18
C PRO A 108 -7.65 7.11 13.70
N PRO A 109 -6.78 7.90 13.05
CA PRO A 109 -6.46 7.75 11.64
C PRO A 109 -6.04 6.33 11.23
N GLU A 110 -5.28 5.65 12.08
CA GLU A 110 -4.77 4.31 11.84
C GLU A 110 -5.91 3.29 11.73
N LEU A 111 -6.94 3.40 12.57
CA LEU A 111 -8.10 2.50 12.50
C LEU A 111 -8.96 2.80 11.27
N LYS A 112 -9.10 4.06 10.87
CA LYS A 112 -9.80 4.43 9.63
C LYS A 112 -9.16 3.77 8.42
N VAL A 113 -7.84 3.85 8.30
CA VAL A 113 -7.08 3.20 7.22
C VAL A 113 -7.21 1.68 7.31
N MET A 114 -7.05 1.10 8.50
CA MET A 114 -7.14 -0.36 8.70
C MET A 114 -8.51 -0.93 8.32
N ILE A 115 -9.60 -0.20 8.58
CA ILE A 115 -10.94 -0.58 8.14
C ILE A 115 -11.01 -0.59 6.61
N LEU A 116 -10.58 0.51 5.97
CA LEU A 116 -10.65 0.69 4.52
C LEU A 116 -9.73 -0.25 3.73
N GLU A 117 -8.65 -0.72 4.34
CA GLU A 117 -7.76 -1.72 3.74
C GLU A 117 -8.44 -3.05 3.44
N ASN A 118 -9.58 -3.35 4.07
CA ASN A 118 -10.40 -4.53 3.77
C ASN A 118 -11.20 -4.40 2.46
N LEU A 119 -11.20 -3.23 1.82
CA LEU A 119 -11.98 -2.95 0.61
C LEU A 119 -11.13 -3.09 -0.66
N GLY A 120 -11.75 -3.52 -1.76
CA GLY A 120 -11.12 -3.53 -3.08
C GLY A 120 -10.89 -2.13 -3.64
N ASP A 121 -10.05 -2.00 -4.67
CA ASP A 121 -9.78 -0.70 -5.31
C ASP A 121 -11.05 -0.07 -5.92
N ASP A 122 -11.96 -0.89 -6.44
CA ASP A 122 -13.24 -0.43 -6.99
C ASP A 122 -14.12 0.21 -5.90
N ASP A 123 -14.23 -0.44 -4.74
CA ASP A 123 -14.98 0.07 -3.59
C ASP A 123 -14.37 1.37 -3.05
N LEU A 124 -13.05 1.43 -2.93
CA LEU A 124 -12.35 2.67 -2.53
C LEU A 124 -12.58 3.80 -3.54
N THR A 125 -12.61 3.47 -4.83
CA THR A 125 -12.87 4.44 -5.91
C THR A 125 -14.30 4.99 -5.85
N ASN A 126 -15.27 4.19 -5.42
CA ASN A 126 -16.64 4.65 -5.22
C ASN A 126 -16.72 5.77 -4.17
N PHE A 127 -16.02 5.65 -3.03
CA PHE A 127 -15.93 6.73 -2.03
C PHE A 127 -15.35 8.02 -2.62
N ASN A 128 -14.25 7.88 -3.38
CA ASN A 128 -13.61 9.02 -4.04
C ASN A 128 -14.49 9.70 -5.09
N THR A 129 -15.42 8.96 -5.69
CA THR A 129 -16.36 9.48 -6.69
C THR A 129 -17.53 10.19 -6.03
N MET A 130 -18.05 9.65 -4.91
CA MET A 130 -19.12 10.29 -4.13
C MET A 130 -18.73 11.68 -3.64
N ARG A 131 -17.47 11.87 -3.22
CA ARG A 131 -16.93 13.19 -2.86
C ARG A 131 -17.03 14.23 -3.98
N LYS A 132 -16.90 13.84 -5.26
CA LYS A 132 -16.95 14.80 -6.38
C LYS A 132 -18.37 15.25 -6.73
N GLN A 133 -19.39 14.59 -6.18
CA GLN A 133 -20.80 14.84 -6.47
C GLN A 133 -21.52 15.63 -5.37
N MET A 134 -20.89 15.78 -4.20
CA MET A 134 -21.31 16.66 -3.11
C MET A 134 -20.71 18.05 -3.29
#